data_AF-A0A4R2RRJ5-F1
#
_entry.id   AF-A0A4R2RRJ5-F1
#
_cell.length_a   1.000
_cell.length_b   1.000
_cell.length_c   1.000
_cell.angle_alpha   90.00
_cell.angle_beta   90.00
_cell.angle_gamma   90.00
#
_symmetry.space_group_name_H-M   'P 1'
#
loop_
_entity.id
_entity.type
_entity.pdbx_description
1 polymer ?
#
loop_
_entity_poly.entity_id
_entity_poly.type
_entity_poly.pdbx_seq_one_letter_code
_entity_poly.pdbx_strand_id
1 'polypeptide(L)'
;MIYSQNCYDSVARTFSWRKLDECGGFDAEASSTLGDGEPVGAEKELAWFDTEAAAGRYLKAAVAAGLDTDAADLRLSALQAKVNAQHKGRPETAPSVTSPTGGPDDQSAPADEEEKTTATA
;
A
#
# COMPACT_ATOMS: atom_id res chain seq x y z
N MET A 1 -3.71 -9.62 7.19
CA MET A 1 -2.75 -9.37 8.30
C MET A 1 -1.52 -10.28 8.33
N ILE A 2 -1.31 -11.17 7.34
CA ILE A 2 -0.16 -12.11 7.30
C ILE A 2 1.20 -11.39 7.27
N TYR A 3 1.30 -10.23 6.63
CA TYR A 3 2.59 -9.54 6.47
C TYR A 3 3.15 -9.02 7.80
N SER A 4 2.36 -8.28 8.60
CA SER A 4 2.85 -7.70 9.86
C SER A 4 3.18 -8.77 10.91
N GLN A 5 2.34 -9.80 11.08
CA GLN A 5 2.65 -10.94 11.96
C GLN A 5 3.96 -11.62 11.56
N ASN A 6 4.12 -11.99 10.29
CA ASN A 6 5.36 -12.62 9.82
C ASN A 6 6.57 -11.70 9.95
N CYS A 7 6.38 -10.38 9.85
CA CYS A 7 7.44 -9.40 10.03
C CYS A 7 7.97 -9.43 11.47
N TYR A 8 7.08 -9.36 12.46
CA TYR A 8 7.47 -9.44 13.87
C TYR A 8 7.99 -10.82 14.27
N ASP A 9 7.47 -11.91 13.71
CA ASP A 9 8.02 -13.25 13.89
C ASP A 9 9.47 -13.32 13.36
N SER A 10 9.76 -12.67 12.23
CA SER A 10 11.12 -12.57 11.71
C SER A 10 12.03 -11.77 12.63
N VAL A 11 11.54 -10.68 13.23
CA VAL A 11 12.31 -9.89 14.21
C VAL A 11 12.61 -10.70 15.46
N ALA A 12 11.64 -11.51 15.92
CA ALA A 12 11.82 -12.38 17.07
C ALA A 12 12.85 -13.50 16.83
N ARG A 13 12.99 -13.98 15.59
CA ARG A 13 13.99 -14.99 15.22
C ARG A 13 15.38 -14.39 14.99
N THR A 14 15.44 -13.28 14.27
CA THR A 14 16.70 -12.62 13.91
C THR A 14 16.52 -11.11 14.01
N PHE A 15 16.87 -10.59 15.19
CA PHE A 15 16.70 -9.17 15.46
C PHE A 15 17.59 -8.31 14.56
N SER A 16 17.01 -7.25 14.02
CA SER A 16 17.75 -6.10 13.51
C SER A 16 16.91 -4.84 13.65
N TRP A 17 17.56 -3.72 13.97
CA TRP A 17 16.90 -2.43 14.07
C TRP A 17 16.18 -2.02 12.79
N ARG A 18 16.81 -2.27 11.64
CA ARG A 18 16.21 -2.00 10.34
C ARG A 18 14.90 -2.79 10.14
N LYS A 19 14.87 -4.08 10.51
CA LYS A 19 13.68 -4.90 10.32
C LYS A 19 12.58 -4.50 11.29
N LEU A 20 12.92 -4.19 12.54
CA LEU A 20 11.96 -3.68 13.51
C LEU A 20 11.32 -2.37 13.02
N ASP A 21 12.12 -1.44 12.50
CA ASP A 21 11.61 -0.17 11.95
C ASP A 21 10.75 -0.39 10.69
N GLU A 22 11.06 -1.39 9.85
CA GLU A 22 10.23 -1.77 8.71
C GLU A 22 8.85 -2.30 9.16
N CYS A 23 8.83 -3.21 10.15
CA CYS A 23 7.57 -3.74 10.69
C CYS A 23 6.73 -2.65 11.38
N GLY A 24 7.36 -1.83 12.22
CA GLY A 24 6.68 -0.75 12.93
C GLY A 24 6.22 0.38 12.00
N GLY A 25 6.97 0.66 10.94
CA GLY A 25 6.61 1.65 9.93
C GLY A 25 5.37 1.22 9.15
N PHE A 26 5.31 -0.05 8.74
CA PHE A 26 4.12 -0.62 8.10
C PHE A 26 2.90 -0.60 9.02
N ASP A 27 3.06 -0.96 10.30
CA ASP A 27 1.95 -0.89 11.27
C ASP A 27 1.43 0.54 11.42
N ALA A 28 2.32 1.55 11.52
CA ALA A 28 1.92 2.96 11.60
C ALA A 28 1.21 3.45 10.33
N GLU A 29 1.68 3.05 9.15
CA GLU A 29 1.03 3.35 7.86
C GLU A 29 -0.38 2.73 7.80
N ALA A 30 -0.52 1.47 8.19
CA ALA A 30 -1.79 0.77 8.21
C ALA A 30 -2.79 1.41 9.19
N SER A 31 -2.37 1.74 10.41
CA SER A 31 -3.23 2.44 11.39
C SER A 31 -3.74 3.78 10.86
N SER A 32 -2.92 4.50 10.08
CA SER A 32 -3.31 5.80 9.49
C SER A 32 -4.27 5.66 8.29
N THR A 33 -4.16 4.57 7.53
CA THR A 33 -4.92 4.38 6.28
C THR A 33 -6.29 3.73 6.53
N LEU A 34 -6.43 2.94 7.59
CA LEU A 34 -7.65 2.18 7.89
C LEU A 34 -8.70 2.97 8.68
N GLY A 35 -8.39 4.19 9.12
CA GLY A 35 -9.19 4.98 10.07
C GLY A 35 -10.58 5.43 9.61
N ASP A 36 -10.87 5.45 8.30
CA ASP A 36 -12.13 6.05 7.78
C ASP A 36 -13.02 5.10 6.97
N GLY A 37 -12.57 3.88 6.68
CA GLY A 37 -13.29 2.95 5.80
C GLY A 37 -13.22 1.53 6.31
N GLU A 38 -14.02 1.21 7.32
CA GLU A 38 -14.10 -0.13 7.90
C GLU A 38 -14.92 -1.06 7.00
N PRO A 39 -14.31 -2.06 6.33
CA PRO A 39 -15.08 -3.10 5.67
C PRO A 39 -15.66 -4.05 6.72
N VAL A 40 -16.99 -4.22 6.70
CA VAL A 40 -17.73 -5.14 7.56
C VAL A 40 -17.14 -6.56 7.45
N GLY A 41 -16.81 -7.20 8.58
CA GLY A 41 -16.24 -8.55 8.63
C GLY A 41 -14.70 -8.64 8.71
N ALA A 42 -14.00 -7.51 8.87
CA ALA A 42 -12.54 -7.45 9.04
C ALA A 42 -12.12 -6.99 10.44
N GLU A 43 -12.98 -7.12 11.45
CA GLU A 43 -12.79 -6.50 12.77
C GLU A 43 -11.57 -7.06 13.51
N LYS A 44 -11.31 -8.38 13.39
CA LYS A 44 -10.13 -9.03 13.97
C LYS A 44 -8.84 -8.55 13.32
N GLU A 45 -8.90 -8.35 12.02
CA GLU A 45 -7.80 -7.91 11.21
C GLU A 45 -7.46 -6.46 11.54
N LEU A 46 -8.48 -5.60 11.67
CA LEU A 46 -8.33 -4.19 12.06
C LEU A 46 -7.79 -4.04 13.49
N ALA A 47 -8.24 -4.88 14.42
CA ALA A 47 -7.73 -4.90 15.79
C ALA A 47 -6.22 -5.18 15.87
N TRP A 48 -5.61 -5.80 14.86
CA TRP A 48 -4.16 -5.94 14.79
C TRP A 48 -3.48 -4.57 14.66
N PHE A 49 -4.02 -3.68 13.82
CA PHE A 49 -3.48 -2.34 13.57
C PHE A 49 -4.05 -1.27 14.49
N ASP A 50 -4.73 -1.66 15.56
CA ASP A 50 -5.01 -0.75 16.66
C ASP A 50 -3.69 -0.09 17.10
N THR A 51 -3.71 1.25 17.20
CA THR A 51 -2.51 2.05 17.42
C THR A 51 -1.77 1.64 18.69
N GLU A 52 -2.49 1.29 19.75
CA GLU A 52 -1.90 0.86 21.03
C GLU A 52 -1.32 -0.55 20.91
N ALA A 53 -2.02 -1.46 20.25
CA ALA A 53 -1.51 -2.81 20.01
C ALA A 53 -0.25 -2.80 19.12
N ALA A 54 -0.22 -1.97 18.08
CA ALA A 54 0.92 -1.75 17.20
C ALA A 54 2.12 -1.16 17.94
N ALA A 55 1.89 -0.09 18.72
CA ALA A 55 2.93 0.49 19.57
C ALA A 55 3.50 -0.55 20.54
N GLY A 56 2.64 -1.31 21.22
CA GLY A 56 3.05 -2.34 22.17
C GLY A 56 3.96 -3.42 21.56
N ARG A 57 3.70 -3.85 20.32
CA ARG A 57 4.57 -4.82 19.62
C ARG A 57 5.95 -4.25 19.33
N TYR A 58 6.01 -3.01 18.84
CA TYR A 58 7.27 -2.32 18.58
C TYR A 58 8.09 -2.16 19.86
N LEU A 59 7.48 -1.62 20.91
CA LEU A 59 8.14 -1.37 22.20
C LEU A 59 8.64 -2.66 22.83
N LYS A 60 7.83 -3.72 22.81
CA LYS A 60 8.25 -5.04 23.32
C LYS A 60 9.50 -5.55 22.60
N ALA A 61 9.56 -5.43 21.28
CA ALA A 61 10.72 -5.87 20.50
C ALA A 61 11.95 -4.99 20.73
N ALA A 62 11.77 -3.66 20.85
CA ALA A 62 12.85 -2.72 21.13
C ALA A 62 13.46 -2.96 22.53
N VAL A 63 12.61 -3.12 23.55
CA VAL A 63 13.04 -3.41 24.93
C VAL A 63 13.72 -4.78 25.01
N ALA A 64 13.19 -5.79 24.33
CA ALA A 64 13.83 -7.11 24.26
C ALA A 64 15.23 -7.07 23.61
N ALA A 65 15.48 -6.07 22.75
CA ALA A 65 16.79 -5.83 22.14
C ALA A 65 17.74 -4.97 22.99
N GLY A 66 17.33 -4.60 24.22
CA GLY A 66 18.16 -3.91 25.19
C GLY A 66 18.03 -2.39 25.18
N LEU A 67 17.05 -1.82 24.47
CA LEU A 67 16.69 -0.41 24.68
C LEU A 67 15.94 -0.25 26.00
N ASP A 68 16.18 0.85 26.71
CA ASP A 68 15.28 1.27 27.78
C ASP A 68 13.93 1.74 27.21
N THR A 69 12.91 1.78 28.06
CA THR A 69 11.55 2.11 27.65
C THR A 69 11.45 3.51 27.08
N ASP A 70 12.09 4.51 27.69
CA ASP A 70 12.05 5.90 27.23
C ASP A 70 12.71 6.06 25.85
N ALA A 71 13.86 5.40 25.64
CA ALA A 71 14.52 5.36 24.34
C ALA A 71 13.70 4.62 23.28
N ALA A 72 13.00 3.55 23.66
CA ALA A 72 12.11 2.82 22.75
C ALA A 72 10.92 3.69 22.33
N ASP A 73 10.32 4.43 23.25
CA ASP A 73 9.24 5.39 23.00
C ASP A 73 9.70 6.55 22.10
N LEU A 74 10.89 7.11 22.37
CA LEU A 74 11.48 8.14 21.51
C LEU A 74 11.71 7.62 20.09
N ARG A 75 12.19 6.38 19.96
CA ARG A 75 12.42 5.76 18.65
C ARG A 75 11.11 5.52 17.90
N LEU A 76 10.10 4.99 18.58
CA LEU A 76 8.77 4.77 18.02
C LEU A 76 8.15 6.10 17.55
N SER A 77 8.21 7.13 18.39
CA SER A 77 7.72 8.48 18.05
C SER A 77 8.42 9.04 16.81
N ALA A 78 9.74 8.87 16.72
CA ALA A 78 10.50 9.29 15.54
C ALA A 78 10.15 8.48 14.28
N LEU A 79 9.84 7.19 14.41
CA LEU A 79 9.39 6.34 13.32
C LEU A 79 8.01 6.77 12.80
N GLN A 80 7.05 6.97 13.70
CA GLN A 80 5.71 7.45 13.37
C GLN A 80 5.76 8.83 12.69
N ALA A 81 6.59 9.75 13.19
CA ALA A 81 6.78 11.05 12.58
C ALA A 81 7.31 10.94 11.12
N LYS A 82 8.23 10.01 10.85
CA LYS A 82 8.75 9.77 9.50
C LYS A 82 7.67 9.23 8.57
N VAL A 83 6.87 8.26 9.01
CA VAL A 83 5.76 7.71 8.23
C VAL A 83 4.74 8.81 7.90
N ASN A 84 4.33 9.59 8.90
CA ASN A 84 3.40 10.71 8.71
C ASN A 84 3.92 11.77 7.74
N ALA A 85 5.23 12.05 7.76
CA ALA A 85 5.85 12.97 6.81
C ALA A 85 5.82 12.43 5.37
N GLN A 86 5.95 11.12 5.17
CA GLN A 86 5.84 10.48 3.86
C GLN A 86 4.43 10.57 3.29
N HIS A 87 3.40 10.44 4.14
CA HIS A 87 2.01 10.64 3.71
C HIS A 87 1.71 12.09 3.31
N LYS A 88 2.24 13.09 4.03
CA LYS A 88 2.09 14.51 3.66
C LYS A 88 2.82 14.89 2.37
N GLY A 89 3.89 14.19 2.04
CA GLY A 89 4.76 14.50 0.90
C GLY A 89 4.43 13.76 -0.40
N ARG A 90 3.47 12.82 -0.39
CA ARG A 90 3.09 12.08 -1.60
C ARG A 90 2.06 12.91 -2.40
N PRO A 91 2.43 13.55 -3.53
CA PRO A 91 1.41 14.01 -4.46
C PRO A 91 0.61 12.78 -4.89
N GLU A 92 -0.71 12.89 -4.80
CA GLU A 92 -1.66 11.88 -5.26
C GLU A 92 -1.38 11.59 -6.74
N THR A 93 -0.58 10.56 -7.02
CA THR A 93 -0.49 10.01 -8.37
C THR A 93 -1.82 9.31 -8.60
N ALA A 94 -2.76 10.07 -9.17
CA ALA A 94 -3.95 9.51 -9.78
C ALA A 94 -3.53 8.31 -10.63
N PRO A 95 -4.19 7.15 -10.50
CA PRO A 95 -3.92 6.04 -11.39
C PRO A 95 -4.24 6.50 -12.81
N SER A 96 -3.22 6.70 -13.64
CA SER A 96 -3.40 6.79 -15.08
C SER A 96 -3.94 5.46 -15.57
N VAL A 97 -5.26 5.32 -15.53
CA VAL A 97 -5.99 4.34 -16.31
C VAL A 97 -5.82 4.80 -17.76
N THR A 98 -4.76 4.32 -18.41
CA THR A 98 -4.70 4.31 -19.87
C THR A 98 -5.74 3.28 -20.30
N SER A 99 -6.98 3.73 -20.47
CA SER A 99 -7.99 2.96 -21.19
C SER A 99 -7.41 2.64 -22.58
N PRO A 100 -7.28 1.36 -22.98
CA PRO A 100 -7.07 1.06 -24.38
C PRO A 100 -8.38 1.44 -25.08
N THR A 101 -8.42 2.61 -25.71
CA THR A 101 -9.42 2.91 -26.72
C THR A 101 -9.20 1.93 -27.85
N GLY A 102 -9.91 0.80 -27.77
CA GLY A 102 -10.18 -0.05 -28.91
C GLY A 102 -10.76 0.83 -30.01
N GLY A 103 -10.10 0.82 -31.16
CA GLY A 103 -10.62 1.45 -32.35
C GLY A 103 -11.95 0.79 -32.73
N PRO A 104 -12.95 1.58 -33.10
CA PRO A 104 -13.94 1.15 -34.06
C PRO A 104 -13.51 1.68 -35.42
N ASP A 105 -13.14 0.76 -36.31
CA ASP A 105 -13.57 0.84 -37.70
C ASP A 105 -15.07 1.21 -37.73
N ASP A 106 -15.42 2.34 -38.33
CA ASP A 106 -16.71 2.46 -39.02
C ASP A 106 -16.68 3.50 -40.14
N GLN A 107 -17.32 3.11 -41.24
CA GLN A 107 -17.31 3.70 -42.57
C GLN A 107 -18.19 4.95 -42.69
N SER A 108 -17.81 5.85 -43.60
CA SER A 108 -18.70 6.73 -44.37
C SER A 108 -17.85 7.38 -45.47
N ALA A 109 -18.17 7.46 -46.76
CA ALA A 109 -19.18 6.89 -47.66
C ALA A 109 -18.65 7.20 -49.11
N PRO A 110 -19.21 6.62 -50.18
CA PRO A 110 -18.59 6.52 -51.50
C PRO A 110 -18.79 7.76 -52.39
N ALA A 111 -17.95 7.89 -53.42
CA ALA A 111 -18.20 8.75 -54.57
C ALA A 111 -18.42 7.86 -55.82
N ASP A 112 -19.60 8.02 -56.43
CA ASP A 112 -20.10 7.51 -57.72
C ASP A 112 -19.06 7.52 -58.85
N GLU A 113 -18.83 6.39 -59.53
CA GLU A 113 -19.41 5.93 -60.82
C GLU A 113 -18.69 6.39 -62.10
N GLU A 114 -18.04 5.44 -62.80
CA GLU A 114 -18.10 5.24 -64.27
C GLU A 114 -17.38 3.91 -64.59
N GLU A 115 -18.10 2.80 -64.76
CA GLU A 115 -18.53 2.24 -66.06
C GLU A 115 -17.38 1.73 -66.96
N LYS A 116 -17.18 0.39 -67.05
CA LYS A 116 -17.45 -0.42 -68.27
C LYS A 116 -16.92 -1.87 -68.18
N THR A 117 -17.87 -2.80 -68.10
CA THR A 117 -18.03 -4.04 -68.90
C THR A 117 -16.85 -5.00 -69.19
N THR A 118 -17.08 -6.24 -68.72
CA THR A 118 -17.05 -7.54 -69.43
C THR A 118 -15.75 -8.32 -69.69
N ALA A 119 -15.77 -9.52 -69.10
CA ALA A 119 -15.70 -10.85 -69.75
C ALA A 119 -14.35 -11.59 -69.84
N THR A 120 -14.38 -12.75 -69.18
CA THR A 120 -13.60 -13.99 -69.37
C THR A 120 -13.50 -14.43 -70.84
N ALA A 121 -12.27 -14.75 -71.27
CA ALA A 121 -11.89 -16.03 -71.88
C ALA A 121 -10.37 -16.19 -71.80
#